data_AF-A0A350ZYY3-F1
#
_entry.id   AF-A0A350ZYY3-F1
#
_cell.length_a   1.000
_cell.length_b   1.000
_cell.length_c   1.000
_cell.angle_alpha   90.00
_cell.angle_beta   90.00
_cell.angle_gamma   90.00
#
_symmetry.space_group_name_H-M   'P 1'
#
loop_
_entity.id
_entity.type
_entity.pdbx_description
1 polymer ?
#
loop_
_entity_poly.entity_id
_entity_poly.type
_entity_poly.pdbx_seq_one_letter_code
_entity_poly.pdbx_strand_id
1 'polypeptide(L)'
;VFDRVRETFKKRRNMDTPAVLDHAITAMISRTVITHGSTLMMVVSMLIFGGETLYYFALALTIGICFGIYSSIFVASPLVMWLGVSREQFIKPKKEKEEAVV
;
A
#
# COMPACT_ATOMS: atom_id res chain seq x y z
N VAL A 1 0.30 -1.49 -2.42
CA VAL A 1 -0.79 -0.56 -2.05
C VAL A 1 -1.86 -0.46 -3.12
N PHE A 2 -1.53 0.02 -4.33
CA PHE A 2 -2.49 0.22 -5.43
C PHE A 2 -3.32 -1.02 -5.79
N ASP A 3 -2.70 -2.20 -5.85
CA ASP A 3 -3.42 -3.43 -6.16
C ASP A 3 -4.44 -3.80 -5.07
N ARG A 4 -4.08 -3.62 -3.79
CA ARG A 4 -4.98 -3.88 -2.67
C ARG A 4 -6.15 -2.89 -2.61
N VAL A 5 -5.90 -1.63 -2.98
CA VAL A 5 -6.94 -0.61 -3.15
C VAL A 5 -7.92 -1.04 -4.24
N ARG A 6 -7.42 -1.46 -5.42
CA ARG A 6 -8.24 -1.98 -6.52
C ARG A 6 -9.07 -3.21 -6.12
N GLU A 7 -8.46 -4.14 -5.40
CA GLU A 7 -9.15 -5.34 -4.92
C GLU A 7 -10.26 -5.00 -3.90
N THR A 8 -10.01 -4.04 -3.01
CA THR A 8 -10.98 -3.59 -2.00
C THR A 8 -12.16 -2.88 -2.66
N PHE A 9 -11.92 -2.04 -3.67
CA PHE A 9 -12.97 -1.46 -4.51
C PHE A 9 -13.87 -2.52 -5.17
N LYS A 10 -13.30 -3.64 -5.62
CA LYS A 10 -14.06 -4.73 -6.26
C LYS A 10 -14.86 -5.57 -5.27
N LYS A 11 -14.34 -5.80 -4.06
CA LYS A 11 -14.96 -6.65 -3.02
C LYS A 11 -15.99 -5.92 -2.16
N ARG A 12 -15.78 -4.63 -1.87
CA ARG A 12 -16.61 -3.85 -0.94
C ARG A 12 -17.46 -2.82 -1.69
N ARG A 13 -18.64 -3.26 -2.11
CA ARG A 13 -19.55 -2.54 -3.00
C ARG A 13 -20.39 -1.46 -2.29
N ASN A 14 -20.00 -0.93 -1.13
CA ASN A 14 -20.73 0.14 -0.42
C ASN A 14 -19.80 1.07 0.38
N MET A 15 -18.49 1.03 0.14
CA MET A 15 -17.52 1.89 0.84
C MET A 15 -17.18 3.09 -0.05
N ASP A 16 -17.07 4.26 0.57
CA ASP A 16 -16.58 5.49 -0.06
C ASP A 16 -15.07 5.39 -0.35
N THR A 17 -14.57 6.17 -1.31
CA THR A 17 -13.17 6.16 -1.74
C THR A 17 -12.17 6.33 -0.58
N PRO A 18 -12.37 7.27 0.38
CA PRO A 18 -11.50 7.40 1.54
C PRO A 18 -11.54 6.17 2.46
N ALA A 19 -12.72 5.58 2.64
CA ALA A 19 -12.89 4.39 3.48
C ALA A 19 -12.24 3.15 2.86
N VAL A 20 -12.28 3.01 1.53
CA VAL A 20 -11.57 1.95 0.80
C VAL A 20 -10.06 2.11 0.97
N LEU A 21 -9.57 3.34 0.91
CA LEU A 21 -8.16 3.65 1.06
C LEU A 21 -7.66 3.35 2.48
N ASP A 22 -8.39 3.80 3.49
CA ASP A 22 -8.11 3.53 4.91
C ASP A 22 -8.07 2.03 5.21
N HIS A 23 -9.06 1.28 4.71
CA HIS A 23 -9.09 -0.18 4.85
C HIS A 23 -7.93 -0.86 4.13
N ALA A 24 -7.57 -0.39 2.93
CA ALA A 24 -6.43 -0.93 2.20
C ALA A 24 -5.12 -0.70 2.97
N ILE A 25 -4.89 0.53 3.45
CA ILE A 25 -3.72 0.91 4.25
C ILE A 25 -3.61 0.05 5.50
N THR A 26 -4.69 -0.02 6.29
CA THR A 26 -4.74 -0.82 7.52
C THR A 26 -4.39 -2.29 7.26
N ALA A 27 -4.89 -2.87 6.17
CA ALA A 27 -4.59 -4.26 5.80
C ALA A 27 -3.12 -4.51 5.42
N MET A 28 -2.38 -3.47 5.03
CA MET A 28 -0.96 -3.59 4.65
C MET A 28 0.00 -3.17 5.76
N ILE A 29 -0.43 -2.36 6.72
CA ILE A 29 0.41 -1.87 7.83
C ILE A 29 1.19 -3.00 8.49
N SER A 30 0.56 -4.11 8.85
CA SER A 30 1.25 -5.21 9.53
C SER A 30 2.37 -5.81 8.68
N ARG A 31 2.12 -6.02 7.38
CA ARG A 31 3.14 -6.55 6.45
C ARG A 31 4.29 -5.55 6.27
N THR A 32 3.96 -4.28 6.07
CA THR A 32 4.94 -3.19 5.93
C THR A 32 5.82 -3.11 7.17
N VAL A 33 5.23 -3.09 8.36
CA VAL A 33 5.97 -3.02 9.64
C VAL A 33 6.87 -4.25 9.83
N ILE A 34 6.39 -5.46 9.53
CA ILE A 34 7.19 -6.68 9.69
C ILE A 34 8.39 -6.70 8.74
N THR A 35 8.18 -6.46 7.45
CA THR A 35 9.25 -6.54 6.44
C THR A 35 10.23 -5.38 6.56
N HIS A 36 9.74 -4.16 6.76
CA HIS A 36 10.61 -3.00 6.90
C HIS A 36 11.26 -2.93 8.28
N GLY A 37 10.57 -3.35 9.33
CA GLY A 37 11.12 -3.40 10.69
C GLY A 37 12.25 -4.43 10.80
N SER A 38 12.09 -5.62 10.23
CA SER A 38 13.15 -6.65 10.25
C SER A 38 14.38 -6.22 9.44
N THR A 39 14.17 -5.61 8.27
CA THR A 39 15.27 -5.09 7.45
C THR A 39 15.96 -3.90 8.11
N LEU A 40 15.22 -2.95 8.71
CA LEU A 40 15.81 -1.86 9.47
C LEU A 40 16.63 -2.37 10.65
N MET A 41 16.12 -3.36 11.40
CA MET A 41 16.88 -3.94 12.52
C MET A 41 18.22 -4.53 12.05
N MET A 42 18.23 -5.22 10.92
CA MET A 42 19.45 -5.75 10.30
C MET A 42 20.40 -4.61 9.87
N VAL A 43 19.90 -3.62 9.11
CA VAL A 43 20.73 -2.54 8.58
C VAL A 43 21.28 -1.64 9.69
N VAL A 44 20.49 -1.36 10.74
CA VAL A 44 20.94 -0.59 11.91
C VAL A 44 22.04 -1.34 12.66
N SER A 45 21.91 -2.66 12.81
CA SER A 45 22.98 -3.47 13.38
C SER A 45 24.26 -3.38 12.55
N MET A 46 24.14 -3.41 11.22
CA MET A 46 25.28 -3.22 10.31
C MET A 46 25.86 -1.79 10.37
N LEU A 47 25.04 -0.77 10.59
CA LEU A 47 25.48 0.62 10.70
C LEU A 47 26.28 0.87 11.97
N ILE A 48 25.90 0.24 13.09
CA ILE A 48 26.55 0.40 14.40
C ILE A 48 27.75 -0.55 14.55
N PHE A 49 27.61 -1.80 14.10
CA PHE A 49 28.60 -2.87 14.35
C PHE A 49 29.40 -3.30 13.11
N GLY A 50 29.07 -2.83 11.90
CA GLY A 50 29.67 -3.31 10.64
C GLY A 50 31.02 -2.70 10.27
N GLY A 51 31.50 -1.68 10.98
CA GLY A 51 32.79 -1.02 10.72
C GLY A 51 32.80 -0.10 9.49
N GLU A 52 33.97 0.50 9.19
CA GLU A 52 34.12 1.56 8.17
C GLU A 52 33.76 1.11 6.75
N THR A 53 34.10 -0.14 6.39
CA THR A 53 33.85 -0.69 5.06
C THR A 53 32.37 -0.76 4.72
N LEU A 54 31.51 -1.05 5.71
CA LEU A 54 30.06 -1.21 5.51
C LEU A 54 29.26 0.03 5.86
N TYR A 55 29.88 1.04 6.48
CA TYR A 55 29.19 2.21 7.02
C TYR A 55 28.37 2.96 5.95
N TYR A 56 28.99 3.35 4.84
CA TYR A 56 28.29 4.10 3.79
C TYR A 56 27.22 3.27 3.08
N PHE A 57 27.44 1.97 2.96
CA PHE A 57 26.45 1.05 2.41
C PHE A 57 25.23 0.92 3.33
N ALA A 58 25.46 0.70 4.63
CA ALA A 58 24.41 0.66 5.65
C ALA A 58 23.65 1.99 5.73
N LEU A 59 24.36 3.12 5.64
CA LEU A 59 23.78 4.45 5.67
C LEU A 59 22.83 4.67 4.48
N ALA A 60 23.29 4.36 3.26
CA ALA A 60 22.49 4.46 2.05
C ALA A 60 21.23 3.57 2.12
N LEU A 61 21.38 2.33 2.60
CA LEU A 61 20.24 1.42 2.81
C LEU A 61 19.25 1.94 3.85
N THR A 62 19.73 2.45 4.98
CA THR A 62 18.89 2.99 6.06
C THR A 62 18.04 4.14 5.53
N ILE A 63 18.69 5.10 4.86
CA ILE A 63 18.03 6.26 4.25
C ILE A 63 17.00 5.79 3.22
N GLY A 64 17.40 4.91 2.29
CA GLY A 64 16.51 4.38 1.25
C GLY A 64 15.28 3.68 1.81
N ILE A 65 15.44 2.87 2.87
CA ILE A 65 14.32 2.18 3.52
C ILE A 65 13.39 3.18 4.20
N CYS A 66 13.90 4.16 4.95
CA CYS A 66 13.08 5.19 5.60
C CYS A 66 12.21 5.95 4.58
N PHE A 67 12.81 6.44 3.49
CA PHE A 67 12.06 7.13 2.43
C PHE A 67 11.11 6.19 1.67
N GLY A 68 11.49 4.93 1.48
CA GLY A 68 10.67 3.92 0.80
C GLY A 68 9.39 3.59 1.56
N ILE A 69 9.46 3.43 2.89
CA ILE A 69 8.28 3.18 3.75
C ILE A 69 7.34 4.37 3.70
N TYR A 70 7.89 5.57 3.91
CA TYR A 70 7.12 6.80 3.93
C TYR A 70 6.41 7.04 2.60
N SER A 71 7.15 6.92 1.48
CA SER A 71 6.60 7.10 0.13
C SER A 71 5.48 6.10 -0.17
N SER A 72 5.66 4.83 0.20
CA SER A 72 4.70 3.77 -0.13
C SER A 72 3.31 3.99 0.49
N ILE A 73 3.21 4.63 1.65
CA ILE A 73 1.93 4.87 2.35
C ILE A 73 1.37 6.27 2.03
N PHE A 74 2.22 7.30 2.14
CA PHE A 74 1.79 8.70 2.05
C PHE A 74 1.67 9.21 0.62
N VAL A 75 2.37 8.65 -0.35
CA VAL A 75 2.28 9.08 -1.76
C VAL A 75 1.20 8.29 -2.50
N ALA A 76 1.03 7.00 -2.18
CA ALA A 76 0.06 6.15 -2.85
C ALA A 76 -1.40 6.58 -2.60
N SER A 77 -1.72 7.05 -1.40
CA SER A 77 -3.06 7.47 -1.00
C SER A 77 -3.57 8.70 -1.78
N PRO A 78 -2.87 9.84 -1.79
CA PRO A 78 -3.25 11.00 -2.60
C PRO A 78 -3.14 10.73 -4.11
N LEU A 79 -2.23 9.85 -4.56
CA LEU A 79 -2.19 9.45 -5.98
C LEU A 79 -3.49 8.79 -6.44
N VAL A 80 -4.05 7.88 -5.63
CA VAL A 80 -5.34 7.23 -5.96
C VAL A 80 -6.47 8.26 -5.99
N MET A 81 -6.48 9.19 -5.04
CA MET A 81 -7.47 10.27 -5.00
C MET A 81 -7.33 11.21 -6.20
N TRP A 82 -6.10 11.55 -6.59
CA TRP A 82 -5.80 12.46 -7.69
C TRP A 82 -6.07 11.84 -9.07
N LEU A 83 -5.82 10.54 -9.23
CA LEU A 83 -6.19 9.79 -10.44
C LEU A 83 -7.71 9.67 -10.65
N GLY A 84 -8.54 10.22 -9.75
CA GLY A 84 -9.98 10.29 -9.92
C GLY A 84 -10.62 8.90 -10.03
N VAL A 85 -10.01 7.90 -9.39
CA VAL A 85 -10.44 6.50 -9.43
C VAL A 85 -11.88 6.42 -8.89
N SER A 86 -12.84 6.41 -9.81
CA SER A 86 -14.26 6.35 -9.46
C SER A 86 -14.75 4.90 -9.45
N ARG A 87 -15.67 4.60 -8.53
CA ARG A 87 -16.34 3.29 -8.43
C ARG A 87 -16.94 2.85 -9.77
N GLU A 88 -17.43 3.77 -10.58
CA GLU A 88 -18.05 3.45 -11.88
C GLU A 88 -17.06 2.77 -12.85
N GLN A 89 -15.75 3.03 -12.75
CA GLN A 89 -14.75 2.46 -13.67
C GLN A 89 -14.45 0.98 -13.38
N PHE A 90 -14.77 0.49 -12.18
CA PHE A 90 -14.46 -0.89 -11.75
C PHE A 90 -15.71 -1.76 -11.55
N ILE A 91 -16.90 -1.15 -11.48
CA ILE A 91 -18.18 -1.84 -11.31
C ILE A 91 -18.86 -1.93 -12.68
N LYS A 92 -18.79 -3.10 -13.33
CA LYS A 92 -19.71 -3.39 -14.44
C LYS A 92 -21.14 -3.24 -13.92
N PRO A 93 -22.04 -2.56 -14.65
CA PRO A 93 -23.42 -2.40 -14.23
C PRO A 93 -24.01 -3.79 -13.95
N LYS A 94 -24.79 -3.90 -12.86
CA LYS A 94 -25.49 -5.13 -12.53
C LYS A 94 -26.38 -5.42 -13.75
N LYS A 95 -26.11 -6.48 -14.51
CA LYS A 95 -27.10 -7.00 -15.46
C LYS A 95 -28.33 -7.30 -14.61
N GLU A 96 -29.33 -6.45 -14.74
CA GLU A 96 -30.68 -6.76 -14.32
C GLU A 96 -31.01 -8.08 -15.01
N LYS A 97 -31.32 -9.11 -14.22
CA LYS A 97 -31.83 -10.35 -14.78
C LYS A 97 -33.24 -10.02 -15.26
N GLU A 98 -33.34 -9.47 -16.47
CA GLU A 98 -34.59 -9.51 -17.23
C GLU A 98 -34.94 -10.98 -17.46
N GLU A 99 -36.12 -11.31 -16.94
CA GLU A 99 -37.03 -12.33 -17.47
C GLU A 99 -36.59 -13.80 -17.43
N ALA A 100 -37.12 -14.49 -16.43
CA ALA A 100 -37.80 -15.76 -16.69
C ALA A 100 -39.17 -15.69 -16.00
N VAL A 101 -40.07 -14.87 -16.56
CA VAL A 101 -41.51 -15.05 -16.42
C VAL A 101 -41.96 -15.71 -17.70
N VAL A 102 -41.99 -17.05 -17.71
CA VAL A 102 -42.84 -17.86 -18.58
C VAL A 102 -43.28 -19.07 -17.76
#